data_AF-A0A1G6H3N8-F1
#
_entry.id   AF-A0A1G6H3N8-F1
#
_cell.length_a   1.000
_cell.length_b   1.000
_cell.length_c   1.000
_cell.angle_alpha   90.00
_cell.angle_beta   90.00
_cell.angle_gamma   90.00
#
_symmetry.space_group_name_H-M   'P 1'
#
loop_
_entity.id
_entity.type
_entity.pdbx_description
1 polymer ?
#
loop_
_entity_poly.entity_id
_entity_poly.type
_entity_poly.pdbx_seq_one_letter_code
_entity_poly.pdbx_strand_id
1 'polypeptide(L)'
;MNQDLIDKDEEKRKALATELNQKQQTATATPPHNPDDKDKVIFGQNSNQSYHTWRHVDKLGLDRTKVEGVIRTDLNKNITNVKTGQLYNGNVTVNGKALQYTAFRRADGVINIGRIIGK
;
A
#
# COMPACT_ATOMS: atom_id res chain seq x y z
N MET A 1 35.99 -19.45 32.15
CA MET A 1 35.16 -18.69 31.20
C MET A 1 34.33 -19.70 30.44
N ASN A 2 33.03 -19.74 30.68
CA ASN A 2 32.17 -20.84 30.25
C ASN A 2 31.64 -20.55 28.85
N GLN A 3 32.10 -21.31 27.86
CA GLN A 3 31.70 -21.22 26.45
C GLN A 3 30.18 -21.38 26.26
N ASP A 4 29.53 -22.13 27.16
CA ASP A 4 28.09 -22.44 27.16
C ASP A 4 27.15 -21.21 27.29
N LEU A 5 27.66 -20.11 27.85
CA LEU A 5 26.88 -18.87 28.01
C LEU A 5 26.91 -17.98 26.76
N ILE A 6 27.91 -18.13 25.89
CA ILE A 6 28.07 -17.32 24.67
C ILE A 6 27.14 -17.85 23.57
N ASP A 7 27.03 -19.17 23.44
CA ASP A 7 26.19 -19.82 22.41
C ASP A 7 24.69 -19.57 22.64
N LYS A 8 24.24 -19.53 23.91
CA LYS A 8 22.84 -19.25 24.29
C LYS A 8 22.40 -17.81 23.99
N ASP A 9 23.33 -16.86 23.99
CA ASP A 9 23.02 -15.46 23.68
C ASP A 9 22.89 -15.24 22.16
N GLU A 10 23.68 -15.95 21.36
CA GLU A 10 23.59 -15.89 19.90
C GLU A 10 22.32 -16.58 19.37
N GLU A 11 21.91 -17.71 19.97
CA GLU A 11 20.66 -18.39 19.61
C GLU A 11 19.43 -17.53 19.95
N LYS A 12 19.43 -16.83 21.09
CA LYS A 12 18.39 -15.86 21.44
C LYS A 12 18.37 -14.65 20.52
N ARG A 13 19.52 -14.16 20.06
CA ARG A 13 19.61 -13.04 19.10
C ARG A 13 19.16 -13.44 17.69
N LYS A 14 19.45 -14.66 17.26
CA LYS A 14 18.92 -15.22 16.00
C LYS A 14 17.42 -15.46 16.08
N ALA A 15 16.92 -16.00 17.19
CA ALA A 15 15.48 -16.14 17.42
C ALA A 15 14.74 -14.79 17.41
N LEU A 16 15.31 -13.74 18.02
CA LEU A 16 14.71 -12.40 18.02
C LEU A 16 14.73 -11.75 16.62
N ALA A 17 15.80 -11.93 15.84
CA ALA A 17 15.87 -11.44 14.46
C ALA A 17 14.90 -12.19 13.53
N THR A 18 14.73 -13.50 13.74
CA THR A 18 13.73 -14.31 13.03
C THR A 18 12.31 -13.93 13.43
N GLU A 19 12.03 -13.63 14.70
CA GLU A 19 10.71 -13.21 15.15
C GLU A 19 10.36 -11.78 14.71
N LEU A 20 11.34 -10.86 14.63
CA LEU A 20 11.15 -9.53 14.04
C LEU A 20 10.89 -9.59 12.53
N ASN A 21 11.54 -10.51 11.82
CA ASN A 21 11.27 -10.77 10.42
C ASN A 21 9.91 -11.46 10.23
N GLN A 22 9.50 -12.35 11.15
CA GLN A 22 8.18 -12.98 11.12
C GLN A 22 7.05 -12.00 11.45
N LYS A 23 7.21 -11.09 12.42
CA LYS A 23 6.23 -10.01 12.67
C LYS A 23 6.15 -8.98 11.55
N GLN A 24 7.17 -8.89 10.70
CA GLN A 24 7.15 -8.13 9.44
C GLN A 24 6.65 -8.96 8.24
N GLN A 25 6.60 -10.29 8.34
CA GLN A 25 6.17 -11.22 7.28
C GLN A 25 4.79 -11.86 7.50
N THR A 26 4.11 -11.62 8.62
CA THR A 26 2.70 -12.02 8.82
C THR A 26 1.69 -11.23 7.98
N ALA A 27 2.15 -10.40 7.04
CA ALA A 27 1.31 -9.80 5.99
C ALA A 27 1.43 -10.54 4.63
N THR A 28 1.91 -11.79 4.62
CA THR A 28 1.91 -12.64 3.41
C THR A 28 0.61 -13.43 3.21
N ALA A 29 -0.41 -13.21 4.03
CA ALA A 29 -1.76 -13.63 3.66
C ALA A 29 -2.26 -12.69 2.56
N THR A 30 -2.22 -13.16 1.31
CA THR A 30 -3.17 -12.67 0.29
C THR A 30 -4.54 -12.62 0.98
N PRO A 31 -5.25 -11.48 1.01
CA PRO A 31 -6.60 -11.44 1.57
C PRO A 31 -7.40 -12.56 0.91
N PRO A 32 -8.24 -13.31 1.64
CA PRO A 32 -9.06 -14.34 1.05
C PRO A 32 -9.78 -13.73 -0.17
N HIS A 33 -9.54 -14.30 -1.33
CA HIS A 33 -10.14 -13.87 -2.58
C HIS A 33 -11.64 -14.16 -2.48
N ASN A 34 -12.42 -13.17 -2.07
CA ASN A 34 -13.84 -13.18 -2.31
C ASN A 34 -14.03 -12.79 -3.79
N PRO A 35 -14.62 -13.67 -4.62
CA PRO A 35 -14.83 -13.36 -6.05
C PRO A 35 -15.80 -12.18 -6.29
N ASP A 36 -16.43 -11.67 -5.23
CA ASP A 36 -17.27 -10.47 -5.22
C ASP A 36 -16.49 -9.14 -5.01
N ASP A 37 -15.19 -9.17 -4.70
CA ASP A 37 -14.33 -7.97 -4.50
C ASP A 37 -13.80 -7.36 -5.82
N LYS A 38 -14.49 -7.59 -6.94
CA LYS A 38 -14.15 -6.95 -8.21
C LYS A 38 -14.29 -5.44 -8.00
N ASP A 39 -13.22 -4.68 -8.25
CA ASP A 39 -13.12 -3.22 -8.07
C ASP A 39 -12.75 -2.73 -6.66
N LYS A 40 -12.30 -3.62 -5.78
CA LYS A 40 -11.71 -3.21 -4.49
C LYS A 40 -10.47 -2.33 -4.74
N VAL A 41 -10.55 -1.06 -4.33
CA VAL A 41 -9.43 -0.11 -4.37
C VAL A 41 -8.61 -0.20 -3.07
N ILE A 42 -7.28 -0.32 -3.19
CA ILE A 42 -6.31 -0.34 -2.09
C ILE A 42 -5.22 0.72 -2.28
N PHE A 43 -4.56 1.16 -1.20
CA PHE A 43 -3.55 2.22 -1.23
C PHE A 43 -2.19 1.70 -0.74
N GLY A 44 -1.37 1.29 -1.70
CA GLY A 44 -0.14 0.55 -1.46
C GLY A 44 -0.43 -0.91 -1.09
N GLN A 45 0.36 -1.84 -1.64
CA GLN A 45 0.16 -3.27 -1.40
C GLN A 45 0.81 -3.77 -0.10
N ASN A 46 1.81 -3.05 0.41
CA ASN A 46 2.54 -3.38 1.63
C ASN A 46 3.00 -2.09 2.31
N SER A 47 3.50 -2.17 3.54
CA SER A 47 3.88 -1.00 4.34
C SER A 47 4.86 -0.06 3.63
N ASN A 48 5.83 -0.60 2.88
CA ASN A 48 6.76 0.22 2.12
C ASN A 48 6.05 0.98 0.99
N GLN A 49 5.19 0.30 0.23
CA GLN A 49 4.39 0.94 -0.81
C GLN A 49 3.42 1.97 -0.23
N SER A 50 2.71 1.65 0.87
CA SER A 50 1.79 2.58 1.52
C SER A 50 2.52 3.84 1.99
N TYR A 51 3.73 3.71 2.56
CA TYR A 51 4.56 4.88 2.88
C TYR A 51 4.84 5.74 1.64
N HIS A 52 5.27 5.13 0.52
CA HIS A 52 5.52 5.86 -0.72
C HIS A 52 4.26 6.48 -1.33
N THR A 53 3.10 5.81 -1.23
CA THR A 53 1.81 6.33 -1.66
C THR A 53 1.43 7.60 -0.90
N TRP A 54 1.66 7.63 0.42
CA TRP A 54 1.16 8.71 1.29
C TRP A 54 2.15 9.84 1.58
N ARG A 55 3.47 9.59 1.50
CA ARG A 55 4.50 10.57 1.90
C ARG A 55 4.31 11.96 1.28
N HIS A 56 3.92 12.05 0.01
CA HIS A 56 3.69 13.34 -0.66
C HIS A 56 2.39 14.02 -0.22
N VAL A 57 1.35 13.24 0.06
CA VAL A 57 0.09 13.73 0.62
C VAL A 57 0.33 14.33 2.00
N ASP A 58 1.09 13.61 2.85
CA ASP A 58 1.47 14.07 4.19
C ASP A 58 2.28 15.38 4.13
N LYS A 59 3.27 15.45 3.23
CA LYS A 59 4.09 16.65 3.02
C LYS A 59 3.26 17.86 2.58
N LEU A 60 2.14 17.65 1.90
CA LEU A 60 1.21 18.71 1.49
C LEU A 60 0.22 19.11 2.60
N GLY A 61 0.24 18.43 3.76
CA GLY A 61 -0.67 18.67 4.87
C GLY A 61 -2.12 18.28 4.55
N LEU A 62 -2.32 17.32 3.65
CA LEU A 62 -3.65 16.87 3.24
C LEU A 62 -4.09 15.67 4.08
N ASP A 63 -5.39 15.63 4.39
CA ASP A 63 -6.01 14.50 5.07
C ASP A 63 -6.10 13.28 4.15
N ARG A 64 -5.51 12.15 4.59
CA ARG A 64 -5.45 10.92 3.79
C ARG A 64 -6.84 10.35 3.49
N THR A 65 -7.75 10.38 4.46
CA THR A 65 -9.12 9.88 4.31
C THR A 65 -9.88 10.67 3.26
N LYS A 66 -9.71 11.99 3.24
CA LYS A 66 -10.30 12.87 2.23
C LYS A 66 -9.72 12.61 0.84
N VAL A 67 -8.39 12.45 0.75
CA VAL A 67 -7.73 12.10 -0.52
C VAL A 67 -8.22 10.74 -1.04
N GLU A 68 -8.31 9.74 -0.16
CA GLU A 68 -8.83 8.41 -0.48
C GLU A 68 -10.27 8.48 -1.01
N GLY A 69 -11.16 9.19 -0.32
CA GLY A 69 -12.55 9.34 -0.75
C GLY A 69 -12.68 9.99 -2.13
N VAL A 70 -11.88 11.03 -2.39
CA VAL A 70 -11.87 11.71 -3.69
C VAL A 70 -11.31 10.80 -4.79
N ILE A 71 -10.21 10.08 -4.56
CA ILE A 71 -9.63 9.14 -5.52
C ILE A 71 -10.60 7.99 -5.81
N ARG A 72 -11.24 7.41 -4.80
CA ARG A 72 -12.27 6.36 -4.98
C ARG A 72 -13.43 6.86 -5.84
N THR A 73 -13.91 8.07 -5.57
CA THR A 73 -15.00 8.69 -6.34
C THR A 73 -14.60 8.91 -7.80
N ASP A 74 -13.38 9.39 -8.03
CA ASP A 74 -12.85 9.60 -9.38
C ASP A 74 -12.66 8.28 -10.14
N LEU A 75 -12.14 7.25 -9.48
CA LEU A 75 -12.00 5.91 -10.04
C LEU A 75 -13.35 5.30 -10.41
N ASN A 76 -14.37 5.42 -9.57
CA ASN A 76 -15.70 4.89 -9.89
C ASN A 76 -16.28 5.50 -11.19
N LYS A 77 -15.98 6.77 -11.48
CA LYS A 77 -16.38 7.43 -12.72
C LYS A 77 -15.55 6.99 -13.93
N ASN A 78 -14.30 6.60 -13.69
CA ASN A 78 -13.31 6.28 -14.72
C ASN A 78 -12.96 4.78 -14.78
N ILE A 79 -13.71 3.91 -14.12
CA ILE A 79 -13.35 2.51 -13.88
C ILE A 79 -13.13 1.71 -15.17
N THR A 80 -13.85 2.08 -16.22
CA THR A 80 -13.74 1.50 -17.57
C THR A 80 -12.42 1.84 -18.26
N ASN A 81 -11.75 2.93 -17.85
CA ASN A 81 -10.45 3.35 -18.36
C ASN A 81 -9.29 2.66 -17.62
N VAL A 82 -9.53 2.08 -16.44
CA VAL A 82 -8.52 1.36 -15.67
C VAL A 82 -8.44 -0.09 -16.15
N LYS A 83 -7.64 -0.31 -17.19
CA LYS A 83 -7.46 -1.63 -17.81
C LYS A 83 -6.54 -2.53 -16.98
N THR A 84 -6.87 -3.81 -16.91
CA THR A 84 -6.03 -4.83 -16.24
C THR A 84 -4.63 -4.86 -16.82
N GLY A 85 -3.62 -4.87 -15.95
CA GLY A 85 -2.21 -4.92 -16.35
C GLY A 85 -1.64 -3.59 -16.86
N GLN A 86 -2.42 -2.50 -16.86
CA GLN A 86 -1.99 -1.19 -17.35
C GLN A 86 -2.00 -0.16 -16.22
N LEU A 87 -1.03 0.77 -16.29
CA LEU A 87 -1.01 1.94 -15.42
C LEU A 87 -2.06 2.94 -15.90
N TYR A 88 -2.82 3.47 -14.96
CA TYR A 88 -3.75 4.57 -15.17
C TYR A 88 -3.33 5.75 -14.29
N ASN A 89 -3.23 6.95 -14.87
CA ASN A 89 -2.95 8.16 -14.12
C ASN A 89 -4.22 9.01 -14.07
N GLY A 90 -4.75 9.24 -12.87
CA GLY A 90 -5.87 10.13 -12.63
C GLY A 90 -5.43 11.42 -11.95
N ASN A 91 -6.15 12.50 -12.20
CA ASN A 91 -5.90 13.79 -11.58
C ASN A 91 -7.12 14.21 -10.77
N VAL A 92 -6.90 14.65 -9.53
CA VAL A 92 -7.97 15.09 -8.63
C VAL A 92 -7.58 16.37 -7.92
N THR A 93 -8.57 17.13 -7.47
CA THR A 93 -8.35 18.32 -6.62
C THR A 93 -8.88 18.04 -5.23
N VAL A 94 -8.04 18.22 -4.21
CA VAL A 94 -8.40 18.04 -2.80
C VAL A 94 -8.06 19.31 -2.04
N ASN A 95 -9.06 19.95 -1.44
CA ASN A 95 -8.90 21.24 -0.74
C ASN A 95 -8.19 22.32 -1.59
N GLY A 96 -8.49 22.38 -2.89
CA GLY A 96 -7.86 23.33 -3.82
C GLY A 96 -6.44 22.96 -4.26
N LYS A 97 -5.87 21.84 -3.79
CA LYS A 97 -4.57 21.34 -4.26
C LYS A 97 -4.76 20.28 -5.34
N ALA A 98 -4.07 20.42 -6.47
CA ALA A 98 -4.07 19.43 -7.53
C ALA A 98 -3.15 18.27 -7.18
N LEU A 99 -3.65 17.05 -7.33
CA LEU A 99 -2.93 15.80 -7.13
C LEU A 99 -3.02 14.94 -8.39
N GLN A 100 -1.99 14.16 -8.64
CA GLN A 100 -2.02 13.04 -9.57
C GLN A 100 -1.83 11.74 -8.79
N TYR A 101 -2.64 10.72 -9.10
CA TYR A 101 -2.48 9.37 -8.58
C TYR A 101 -2.21 8.38 -9.70
N THR A 102 -1.46 7.32 -9.40
CA THR A 102 -1.22 6.20 -10.31
C THR A 102 -1.91 4.95 -9.78
N ALA A 103 -2.84 4.43 -10.57
CA ALA A 103 -3.57 3.20 -10.32
C ALA A 103 -3.08 2.06 -11.21
N PHE A 104 -3.17 0.83 -10.71
CA PHE A 104 -2.89 -0.40 -11.45
C PHE A 104 -3.94 -1.45 -11.13
N ARG A 105 -4.70 -1.89 -12.13
CA ARG A 105 -5.65 -3.01 -11.97
C ARG A 105 -4.93 -4.32 -12.16
N ARG A 106 -4.98 -5.17 -11.15
CA ARG A 106 -4.42 -6.52 -11.14
C ARG A 106 -5.34 -7.52 -11.85
N ALA A 107 -4.81 -8.71 -12.16
CA ALA A 107 -5.57 -9.79 -12.80
C ALA A 107 -6.77 -10.28 -11.97
N ASP A 108 -6.71 -10.13 -10.65
CA ASP A 108 -7.79 -10.45 -9.72
C ASP A 108 -8.84 -9.33 -9.57
N GLY A 109 -8.74 -8.26 -10.35
CA GLY A 109 -9.70 -7.15 -10.38
C GLY A 109 -9.46 -6.07 -9.32
N VAL A 110 -8.54 -6.28 -8.37
CA VAL A 110 -8.14 -5.28 -7.37
C VAL A 110 -7.40 -4.12 -8.03
N ILE A 111 -7.71 -2.90 -7.62
CA ILE A 111 -7.03 -1.69 -8.11
C ILE A 111 -6.11 -1.15 -7.01
N ASN A 112 -4.81 -1.18 -7.25
CA ASN A 112 -3.81 -0.63 -6.32
C ASN A 112 -3.43 0.80 -6.70
N ILE A 113 -3.47 1.71 -5.73
CA ILE A 113 -2.95 3.07 -5.83
C ILE A 113 -1.53 3.09 -5.28
N GLY A 114 -0.55 3.12 -6.17
CA GLY A 114 0.86 2.98 -5.82
C GLY A 114 1.59 4.29 -5.57
N ARG A 115 1.08 5.41 -6.07
CA ARG A 115 1.70 6.74 -5.94
C ARG A 115 0.64 7.83 -5.95
N ILE A 116 0.83 8.84 -5.11
CA ILE A 116 0.06 10.09 -5.14
C ILE A 116 1.08 11.21 -5.02
N ILE A 117 1.04 12.18 -5.93
CA ILE A 117 1.95 13.33 -5.97
C ILE A 117 1.17 14.63 -6.15
N GLY A 118 1.70 15.73 -5.63
CA GLY A 118 1.21 17.08 -5.95
C GLY A 118 1.61 17.49 -7.36
N LYS A 119 0.73 18.23 -8.03
CA LYS A 119 0.99 18.89 -9.32
C LYS A 119 1.37 20.36 -9.14
#